data_AF-A0A9X0A2U8-F1
#
_entry.id   AF-A0A9X0A2U8-F1
#
_cell.length_a   1.000
_cell.length_b   1.000
_cell.length_c   1.000
_cell.angle_alpha   90.00
_cell.angle_beta   90.00
_cell.angle_gamma   90.00
#
_symmetry.space_group_name_H-M   'P 1'
#
loop_
_entity.id
_entity.type
_entity.pdbx_description
1 polymer ?
#
loop_
_entity_poly.entity_id
_entity_poly.type
_entity_poly.pdbx_seq_one_letter_code
_entity_poly.pdbx_strand_id
1 'polypeptide(L)'
;MEFRGQEIYASGTHKLLTSAEIAMEVFEVASFIDLPVLVQGCEDIILEELSPSTLFPTLEWSSLPHGSGWVYRQAMQFLQDEFVNIAQSDAFSLIPIKYLAEALKSDFLQACEHDVFVVCYQMGRGTGYSTNETSKIQSRTTRRTPSDVKLTNKQLKKVLSGVIEHVRIGHVLPPHSELLEGVFRRGLADRGMPLDIGEGSFYPNLPWMRRREEKDFVRPRLFLPYFEEAKVILEEHKEAEVELIRHRMSRVSHNMPDTLYMVGSQKRSHTAPALFFPAAAAGRLERDERSSMAQKF
;
A
#
# COMPACT_ATOMS: atom_id res chain seq x y z
N MET A 1 21.00 75.43 -3.34
CA MET A 1 21.02 74.26 -2.45
C MET A 1 20.01 73.27 -2.99
N GLU A 2 20.49 72.33 -3.80
CA GLU A 2 19.74 71.24 -4.41
C GLU A 2 19.46 70.17 -3.35
N PHE A 3 18.20 69.88 -3.09
CA PHE A 3 17.80 68.68 -2.34
C PHE A 3 17.78 67.50 -3.31
N ARG A 4 18.86 66.70 -3.28
CA ARG A 4 18.94 65.40 -3.94
C ARG A 4 17.86 64.47 -3.40
N GLY A 5 17.02 63.98 -4.29
CA GLY A 5 16.13 62.85 -4.04
C GLY A 5 16.96 61.61 -3.65
N GLN A 6 16.58 60.98 -2.54
CA GLN A 6 16.93 59.60 -2.25
C GLN A 6 15.85 58.72 -2.90
N GLU A 7 16.15 58.23 -4.10
CA GLU A 7 15.49 57.04 -4.63
C GLU A 7 15.82 55.88 -3.69
N ILE A 8 14.84 55.50 -2.87
CA ILE A 8 14.87 54.24 -2.15
C ILE A 8 14.62 53.16 -3.20
N TYR A 9 15.69 52.44 -3.55
CA TYR A 9 15.62 51.23 -4.35
C TYR A 9 14.68 50.22 -3.66
N ALA A 10 13.41 50.22 -4.05
CA ALA A 10 12.50 49.11 -3.78
C ALA A 10 12.90 47.92 -4.67
N SER A 11 14.02 47.27 -4.34
CA SER A 11 14.27 45.88 -4.76
C SER A 11 13.42 44.96 -3.88
N GLY A 12 12.11 45.03 -4.08
CA GLY A 12 11.18 44.00 -3.66
C GLY A 12 10.60 43.40 -4.92
N THR A 13 11.09 42.23 -5.32
CA THR A 13 10.28 41.35 -6.18
C THR A 13 9.03 41.04 -5.39
N HIS A 14 7.96 41.82 -5.57
CA HIS A 14 6.64 41.45 -5.07
C HIS A 14 6.33 40.11 -5.74
N LYS A 15 6.45 39.00 -4.99
CA LYS A 15 5.85 37.74 -5.41
C LYS A 15 4.40 38.07 -5.67
N LEU A 16 3.99 38.00 -6.93
CA LEU A 16 2.58 38.08 -7.27
C LEU A 16 1.96 36.86 -6.60
N LEU A 17 1.12 37.10 -5.59
CA LEU A 17 0.37 36.05 -4.94
C LEU A 17 -0.51 35.38 -6.00
N THR A 18 -0.59 34.06 -5.93
CA THR A 18 -1.55 33.27 -6.71
C THR A 18 -2.98 33.60 -6.26
N SER A 19 -3.97 33.27 -7.09
CA SER A 19 -5.36 33.50 -6.70
C SER A 19 -5.72 32.72 -5.44
N ALA A 20 -5.19 31.49 -5.30
CA ALA A 20 -5.31 30.66 -4.11
C ALA A 20 -4.73 31.33 -2.86
N GLU A 21 -3.52 31.90 -2.93
CA GLU A 21 -2.91 32.60 -1.79
C GLU A 21 -3.72 33.83 -1.39
N ILE A 22 -4.23 34.61 -2.36
CA ILE A 22 -5.13 35.74 -2.09
C ILE A 22 -6.42 35.24 -1.44
N ALA A 23 -6.99 34.15 -1.94
CA ALA A 23 -8.21 33.55 -1.39
C ALA A 23 -8.01 33.03 0.04
N MET A 24 -6.83 32.49 0.38
CA MET A 24 -6.47 32.10 1.75
C MET A 24 -6.43 33.31 2.69
N GLU A 25 -5.82 34.43 2.27
CA GLU A 25 -5.79 35.66 3.07
C GLU A 25 -7.20 36.25 3.26
N VAL A 26 -8.01 36.29 2.19
CA VAL A 26 -9.39 36.78 2.25
C VAL A 26 -10.26 35.87 3.11
N PHE A 27 -10.06 34.55 3.06
CA PHE A 27 -10.77 33.57 3.87
C PHE A 27 -10.63 33.90 5.36
N GLU A 28 -9.43 34.21 5.84
CA GLU A 28 -9.18 34.50 7.25
C GLU A 28 -9.95 35.72 7.72
N VAL A 29 -9.96 36.79 6.91
CA VAL A 29 -10.72 38.02 7.21
C VAL A 29 -12.22 37.75 7.13
N ALA A 30 -12.68 37.01 6.12
CA ALA A 30 -14.08 36.67 5.93
C ALA A 30 -14.61 35.80 7.08
N SER A 31 -13.81 34.84 7.54
CA SER A 31 -14.12 33.98 8.68
C SER A 31 -14.17 34.78 9.98
N PHE A 32 -13.25 35.73 10.18
CA PHE A 32 -13.25 36.61 11.35
C PHE A 32 -14.47 37.53 11.42
N ILE A 33 -14.94 38.04 10.28
CA ILE A 33 -16.14 38.92 10.19
C ILE A 33 -17.45 38.10 10.13
N ASP A 34 -17.36 36.76 10.08
CA ASP A 34 -18.48 35.83 9.98
C ASP A 34 -19.33 36.04 8.70
N LEU A 35 -18.66 36.04 7.54
CA LEU A 35 -19.26 36.17 6.21
C LEU A 35 -19.28 34.81 5.48
N PRO A 36 -20.25 33.92 5.76
CA PRO A 36 -20.21 32.53 5.30
C PRO A 36 -20.21 32.36 3.77
N VAL A 37 -20.87 33.26 3.04
CA VAL A 37 -20.89 33.23 1.56
C VAL A 37 -19.51 33.54 0.98
N LEU A 38 -18.79 34.48 1.57
CA LEU A 38 -17.44 34.84 1.12
C LEU A 38 -16.44 33.75 1.50
N VAL A 39 -16.56 33.19 2.70
CA VAL A 39 -15.78 32.03 3.16
C VAL A 39 -15.88 30.88 2.15
N GLN A 40 -17.10 30.48 1.79
CA GLN A 40 -17.33 29.42 0.81
C GLN A 40 -16.72 29.76 -0.56
N GLY A 41 -16.91 31.00 -1.04
CA GLY A 41 -16.31 31.42 -2.32
C GLY A 41 -14.78 31.37 -2.31
N CYS A 42 -14.13 31.68 -1.19
CA CYS A 42 -12.69 31.52 -1.03
C CYS A 42 -12.27 30.03 -1.06
N GLU A 43 -13.02 29.16 -0.38
CA GLU A 43 -12.76 27.71 -0.39
C GLU A 43 -12.85 27.13 -1.82
N ASP A 44 -13.84 27.55 -2.60
CA ASP A 44 -14.04 27.13 -3.98
C ASP A 44 -12.85 27.54 -4.87
N ILE A 45 -12.40 28.81 -4.78
CA ILE A 45 -11.22 29.31 -5.53
C ILE A 45 -9.96 28.53 -5.16
N ILE A 46 -9.74 28.24 -3.88
CA ILE A 46 -8.57 27.49 -3.41
C ILE A 46 -8.56 26.07 -4.02
N LEU A 47 -9.72 25.43 -4.14
CA LEU A 47 -9.81 24.10 -4.73
C LEU A 47 -9.72 24.10 -6.26
N GLU A 48 -10.23 25.14 -6.93
CA GLU A 48 -10.07 25.27 -8.39
C GLU A 48 -8.60 25.37 -8.81
N GLU A 49 -7.75 25.99 -7.98
CA GLU A 49 -6.30 26.08 -8.20
C GLU A 49 -5.49 24.94 -7.54
N LEU A 50 -6.15 23.92 -6.99
CA LEU A 50 -5.44 22.81 -6.35
C LEU A 50 -4.72 21.95 -7.39
N SER A 51 -3.42 21.78 -7.20
CA SER A 51 -2.53 21.05 -8.11
C SER A 51 -1.39 20.39 -7.31
N PRO A 52 -0.60 19.47 -7.91
CA PRO A 52 0.51 18.83 -7.19
C PRO A 52 1.51 19.82 -6.58
N SER A 53 1.74 20.97 -7.22
CA SER A 53 2.65 22.01 -6.72
C SER A 53 2.05 22.88 -5.62
N THR A 54 0.75 23.12 -5.63
CA THR A 54 0.04 23.95 -4.62
C THR A 54 -0.48 23.12 -3.45
N LEU A 55 -0.53 21.79 -3.58
CA LEU A 55 -1.06 20.87 -2.57
C LEU A 55 -0.41 21.03 -1.19
N PHE A 56 0.93 21.05 -1.13
CA PHE A 56 1.62 21.14 0.16
C PHE A 56 1.35 22.47 0.88
N PRO A 57 1.52 23.65 0.25
CA PRO A 57 1.10 24.93 0.83
C PRO A 57 -0.36 24.93 1.31
N THR A 58 -1.29 24.40 0.50
CA THR A 58 -2.71 24.32 0.87
C THR A 58 -2.95 23.43 2.08
N LEU A 59 -2.28 22.27 2.18
CA LEU A 59 -2.36 21.37 3.34
C LEU A 59 -1.74 21.97 4.61
N GLU A 60 -0.68 22.76 4.46
CA GLU A 60 -0.06 23.45 5.58
C GLU A 60 -0.99 24.52 6.13
N TRP A 61 -1.46 25.43 5.27
CA TRP A 61 -2.40 26.50 5.64
C TRP A 61 -3.69 25.95 6.24
N SER A 62 -4.34 24.99 5.57
CA SER A 62 -5.62 24.44 6.03
C SER A 62 -5.50 23.62 7.33
N SER A 63 -4.29 23.20 7.72
CA SER A 63 -4.04 22.54 9.01
C SER A 63 -3.88 23.52 10.19
N LEU A 64 -3.77 24.82 9.92
CA LEU A 64 -3.68 25.84 10.95
C LEU A 64 -5.04 26.05 11.65
N PRO A 65 -5.07 26.53 12.90
CA PRO A 65 -6.32 26.74 13.63
C PRO A 65 -7.30 27.73 12.97
N HIS A 66 -6.79 28.63 12.13
CA HIS A 66 -7.56 29.61 11.35
C HIS A 66 -7.80 29.15 9.90
N GLY A 67 -7.30 27.98 9.51
CA GLY A 67 -7.49 27.41 8.19
C GLY A 67 -8.85 26.73 8.04
N SER A 68 -9.24 26.47 6.79
CA SER A 68 -10.46 25.70 6.52
C SER A 68 -10.25 24.20 6.72
N GLY A 69 -10.97 23.62 7.68
CA GLY A 69 -11.06 22.17 7.83
C GLY A 69 -11.80 21.47 6.68
N TRP A 70 -12.59 22.19 5.88
CA TRP A 70 -13.18 21.64 4.66
C TRP A 70 -12.14 21.53 3.55
N VAL A 71 -11.38 22.60 3.28
CA VAL A 71 -10.27 22.59 2.31
C VAL A 71 -9.23 21.54 2.69
N TYR A 72 -8.91 21.39 3.98
CA TYR A 72 -7.99 20.36 4.45
C TYR A 72 -8.42 18.95 4.02
N ARG A 73 -9.70 18.61 4.21
CA ARG A 73 -10.25 17.31 3.82
C ARG A 73 -10.19 17.12 2.31
N GLN A 74 -10.47 18.15 1.54
CA GLN A 74 -10.45 18.10 0.08
C GLN A 74 -9.03 17.98 -0.47
N ALA A 75 -8.07 18.70 0.11
CA ALA A 75 -6.66 18.57 -0.24
C ALA A 75 -6.11 17.17 0.14
N MET A 76 -6.54 16.62 1.28
CA MET A 76 -6.18 15.26 1.68
C MET A 76 -6.83 14.20 0.79
N GLN A 77 -8.05 14.44 0.33
CA GLN A 77 -8.73 13.59 -0.65
C GLN A 77 -8.01 13.63 -2.00
N PHE A 78 -7.63 14.83 -2.48
CA PHE A 78 -6.83 14.99 -3.68
C PHE A 78 -5.48 14.25 -3.60
N LEU A 79 -4.80 14.30 -2.44
CA LEU A 79 -3.59 13.50 -2.21
C LEU A 79 -3.84 11.99 -2.33
N GLN A 80 -5.01 11.52 -1.91
CA GLN A 80 -5.38 10.10 -1.98
C GLN A 80 -5.76 9.66 -3.38
N ASP A 81 -6.47 10.51 -4.12
CA ASP A 81 -6.98 10.23 -5.46
C ASP A 81 -5.87 10.33 -6.52
N GLU A 82 -5.02 11.35 -6.42
CA GLU A 82 -3.96 11.63 -7.38
C GLU A 82 -2.58 11.16 -6.88
N PHE A 83 -2.55 10.19 -5.96
CA PHE A 83 -1.32 9.78 -5.24
C PHE A 83 -0.15 9.45 -6.17
N VAL A 84 -0.38 8.61 -7.18
CA VAL A 84 0.67 8.19 -8.13
C VAL A 84 1.14 9.36 -8.98
N ASN A 85 0.22 10.22 -9.42
CA ASN A 85 0.53 11.40 -10.23
C ASN A 85 1.34 12.43 -9.43
N ILE A 86 0.96 12.66 -8.18
CA ILE A 86 1.71 13.52 -7.26
C ILE A 86 3.09 12.93 -7.02
N ALA A 87 3.22 11.61 -6.82
CA ALA A 87 4.49 10.96 -6.57
C ALA A 87 5.49 11.04 -7.73
N GLN A 88 5.00 11.18 -8.96
CA GLN A 88 5.82 11.42 -10.15
C GLN A 88 6.24 12.90 -10.30
N SER A 89 5.58 13.81 -9.58
CA SER A 89 5.89 15.24 -9.63
C SER A 89 7.08 15.61 -8.73
N ASP A 90 7.79 16.68 -9.09
CA ASP A 90 8.90 17.21 -8.28
C ASP A 90 8.43 17.68 -6.89
N ALA A 91 7.15 18.03 -6.76
CA ALA A 91 6.53 18.49 -5.53
C ALA A 91 6.43 17.40 -4.46
N PHE A 92 6.50 16.11 -4.84
CA PHE A 92 6.42 14.99 -3.89
C PHE A 92 7.52 15.05 -2.83
N SER A 93 8.72 15.47 -3.24
CA SER A 93 9.88 15.59 -2.34
C SER A 93 9.67 16.59 -1.20
N LEU A 94 8.74 17.52 -1.37
CA LEU A 94 8.42 18.57 -0.41
C LEU A 94 7.37 18.13 0.62
N ILE A 95 6.62 17.05 0.36
CA ILE A 95 5.51 16.62 1.21
C ILE A 95 6.06 16.05 2.54
N PRO A 96 5.67 16.63 3.69
CA PRO A 96 6.01 16.08 4.99
C PRO A 96 5.48 14.66 5.20
N ILE A 97 6.28 13.84 5.90
CA ILE A 97 5.95 12.46 6.28
C ILE A 97 4.59 12.35 7.00
N LYS A 98 4.19 13.38 7.77
CA LYS A 98 2.89 13.38 8.49
C LYS A 98 1.69 13.19 7.56
N TYR A 99 1.64 13.91 6.44
CA TYR A 99 0.52 13.84 5.50
C TYR A 99 0.55 12.57 4.68
N LEU A 100 1.76 12.11 4.34
CA LEU A 100 1.93 10.81 3.68
C LEU A 100 1.44 9.67 4.57
N ALA A 101 1.87 9.63 5.83
CA ALA A 101 1.44 8.61 6.79
C ALA A 101 -0.08 8.62 7.01
N GLU A 102 -0.71 9.79 6.99
CA GLU A 102 -2.17 9.93 7.06
C GLU A 102 -2.85 9.38 5.80
N ALA A 103 -2.38 9.75 4.61
CA ALA A 103 -2.91 9.21 3.34
C ALA A 103 -2.76 7.69 3.26
N LEU A 104 -1.63 7.13 3.70
CA LEU A 104 -1.38 5.69 3.69
C LEU A 104 -2.25 4.90 4.68
N LYS A 105 -2.74 5.53 5.75
CA LYS A 105 -3.71 4.89 6.67
C LYS A 105 -5.08 4.70 6.01
N SER A 106 -5.44 5.53 5.04
CA SER A 106 -6.74 5.48 4.37
C SER A 106 -6.93 4.20 3.55
N ASP A 107 -8.08 3.55 3.69
CA ASP A 107 -8.46 2.44 2.83
C ASP A 107 -8.77 2.88 1.38
N PHE A 108 -8.95 4.18 1.14
CA PHE A 108 -9.42 4.74 -0.14
C PHE A 108 -8.32 5.33 -1.03
N LEU A 109 -7.05 5.15 -0.66
CA LEU A 109 -5.92 5.58 -1.49
C LEU A 109 -5.97 4.91 -2.88
N GLN A 110 -5.98 5.72 -3.94
CA GLN A 110 -6.10 5.26 -5.33
C GLN A 110 -4.73 4.85 -5.90
N ALA A 111 -4.09 3.87 -5.27
CA ALA A 111 -2.80 3.35 -5.70
C ALA A 111 -2.68 1.86 -5.36
N CYS A 112 -1.95 1.11 -6.19
CA CYS A 112 -1.57 -0.25 -5.84
C CYS A 112 -0.50 -0.23 -4.74
N GLU A 113 -0.43 -1.28 -3.92
CA GLU A 113 0.56 -1.34 -2.83
C GLU A 113 2.01 -1.39 -3.36
N HIS A 114 2.20 -1.85 -4.60
CA HIS A 114 3.49 -1.79 -5.27
C HIS A 114 3.93 -0.34 -5.49
N ASP A 115 3.06 0.51 -6.05
CA ASP A 115 3.35 1.92 -6.28
C ASP A 115 3.59 2.63 -4.95
N VAL A 116 2.72 2.40 -3.97
CA VAL A 116 2.88 2.94 -2.60
C VAL A 116 4.26 2.60 -2.04
N PHE A 117 4.68 1.34 -2.17
CA PHE A 117 5.97 0.89 -1.70
C PHE A 117 7.14 1.54 -2.46
N VAL A 118 7.06 1.62 -3.78
CA VAL A 118 8.05 2.28 -4.64
C VAL A 118 8.22 3.74 -4.23
N VAL A 119 7.12 4.45 -4.04
CA VAL A 119 7.08 5.86 -3.66
C VAL A 119 7.69 6.07 -2.27
N CYS A 120 7.32 5.24 -1.28
CA CYS A 120 7.93 5.28 0.05
C CYS A 120 9.44 5.06 -0.03
N TYR A 121 9.88 4.08 -0.81
CA TYR A 121 11.30 3.78 -0.99
C TYR A 121 12.06 4.93 -1.67
N GLN A 122 11.46 5.58 -2.67
CA GLN A 122 12.04 6.75 -3.34
C GLN A 122 12.16 7.95 -2.39
N MET A 123 11.13 8.23 -1.57
CA MET A 123 11.19 9.27 -0.55
C MET A 123 12.36 9.05 0.40
N GLY A 124 12.51 7.83 0.92
CA GLY A 124 13.62 7.49 1.82
C GLY A 124 15.01 7.74 1.22
N ARG A 125 15.14 7.63 -0.11
CA ARG A 125 16.37 8.01 -0.82
C ARG A 125 16.48 9.52 -0.94
N GLY A 126 15.43 10.21 -1.40
CA GLY A 126 15.40 11.66 -1.63
C GLY A 126 15.66 12.48 -0.37
N THR A 127 14.98 12.18 0.75
CA THR A 127 15.15 12.90 2.02
C THR A 127 16.56 12.73 2.59
N GLY A 128 17.18 11.57 2.36
CA GLY A 128 18.54 11.27 2.78
C GLY A 128 19.61 12.11 2.06
N TYR A 129 19.32 12.65 0.87
CA TYR A 129 20.22 13.58 0.19
C TYR A 129 20.12 15.01 0.77
N SER A 130 18.92 15.45 1.18
CA SER A 130 18.68 16.82 1.70
C SER A 130 19.33 17.05 3.08
N THR A 131 19.28 16.08 4.00
CA THR A 131 19.92 16.24 5.32
C THR A 131 21.44 16.33 5.27
N ASN A 132 22.08 15.87 4.20
CA ASN A 132 23.54 15.92 4.06
C ASN A 132 24.05 17.31 3.63
N GLU A 133 23.19 18.23 3.19
CA GLU A 133 23.61 19.59 2.80
C GLU A 133 23.91 20.48 4.01
N THR A 134 23.31 20.23 5.17
CA THR A 134 23.65 20.97 6.41
C THR A 134 24.99 20.58 7.03
N SER A 135 25.66 19.53 6.51
CA SER A 135 27.02 19.13 6.93
C SER A 135 28.14 19.74 6.07
N LYS A 136 27.82 20.52 5.02
CA LYS A 136 28.79 21.11 4.10
C LYS A 136 29.17 22.56 4.46
N ILE A 137 29.60 22.81 5.69
CA ILE A 137 30.37 24.02 6.02
C ILE A 137 31.82 23.70 6.44
N GLN A 138 32.18 22.43 6.67
CA GLN A 138 33.54 22.04 7.06
C GLN A 138 34.15 20.93 6.21
N SER A 139 34.33 21.16 4.90
CA SER A 139 35.40 20.49 4.15
C SER A 139 35.55 21.13 2.77
N ARG A 140 36.00 22.39 2.74
CA ARG A 140 36.39 23.06 1.50
C ARG A 140 37.83 22.67 1.19
N THR A 141 38.02 21.51 0.56
CA THR A 141 39.13 21.19 -0.36
C THR A 141 39.04 19.72 -0.75
N THR A 142 38.43 19.44 -1.89
CA THR A 142 38.83 18.43 -2.89
C THR A 142 37.67 18.31 -3.87
N ARG A 143 37.94 18.51 -5.17
CA ARG A 143 36.98 18.25 -6.24
C ARG A 143 36.74 16.75 -6.27
N ARG A 144 35.69 16.30 -5.58
CA ARG A 144 35.16 14.95 -5.75
C ARG A 144 33.90 15.04 -6.58
N THR A 145 33.87 14.25 -7.64
CA THR A 145 32.67 13.91 -8.39
C THR A 145 31.54 13.52 -7.42
N PRO A 146 30.26 13.79 -7.74
CA PRO A 146 29.14 13.41 -6.89
C PRO A 146 29.07 11.88 -6.87
N SER A 147 29.77 11.29 -5.91
CA SER A 147 29.68 9.88 -5.61
C SER A 147 28.37 9.66 -4.90
N ASP A 148 27.55 8.75 -5.43
CA ASP A 148 26.38 8.20 -4.77
C ASP A 148 26.79 7.69 -3.38
N VAL A 149 26.69 8.55 -2.36
CA VAL A 149 26.81 8.14 -0.97
C VAL A 149 25.56 7.33 -0.68
N LYS A 150 25.65 6.02 -0.93
CA LYS A 150 24.59 5.06 -0.65
C LYS A 150 24.18 5.24 0.82
N LEU A 151 22.94 5.64 1.05
CA LEU A 151 22.39 5.79 2.40
C LEU A 151 22.59 4.48 3.18
N THR A 152 23.03 4.57 4.43
CA THR A 152 23.16 3.37 5.27
C THR A 152 21.78 2.83 5.57
N ASN A 153 21.58 1.50 5.50
CA ASN A 153 20.28 0.86 5.76
C ASN A 153 19.65 1.32 7.09
N LYS A 154 20.45 1.60 8.13
CA LYS A 154 19.98 2.16 9.42
C LYS A 154 19.33 3.54 9.28
N GLN A 155 19.91 4.43 8.48
CA GLN A 155 19.38 5.77 8.25
C GLN A 155 18.09 5.69 7.44
N LEU A 156 18.06 4.81 6.42
CA LEU A 156 16.87 4.59 5.61
C LEU A 156 15.71 4.04 6.45
N LYS A 157 15.96 3.08 7.36
CA LYS A 157 14.94 2.61 8.31
C LYS A 157 14.41 3.74 9.19
N LYS A 158 15.26 4.66 9.63
CA LYS A 158 14.85 5.80 10.47
C LYS A 158 14.00 6.83 9.71
N VAL A 159 14.29 7.07 8.44
CA VAL A 159 13.49 7.98 7.60
C VAL A 159 12.15 7.35 7.25
N LEU A 160 12.14 6.04 7.00
CA LEU A 160 10.93 5.29 6.61
C LEU A 160 10.08 4.84 7.81
N SER A 161 10.62 4.87 9.04
CA SER A 161 9.86 4.50 10.24
C SER A 161 8.65 5.41 10.39
N GLY A 162 7.48 4.82 10.61
CA GLY A 162 6.20 5.52 10.61
C GLY A 162 5.53 5.68 9.24
N VAL A 163 6.20 5.40 8.11
CA VAL A 163 5.56 5.33 6.77
C VAL A 163 5.46 3.87 6.32
N ILE A 164 6.57 3.13 6.44
CA ILE A 164 6.65 1.73 5.99
C ILE A 164 5.66 0.81 6.74
N GLU A 165 5.33 1.15 7.98
CA GLU A 165 4.36 0.44 8.83
C GLU A 165 2.92 0.53 8.29
N HIS A 166 2.64 1.52 7.44
CA HIS A 166 1.34 1.72 6.82
C HIS A 166 1.25 1.12 5.41
N VAL A 167 2.35 0.56 4.88
CA VAL A 167 2.36 -0.17 3.61
C VAL A 167 1.91 -1.60 3.84
N ARG A 168 0.92 -2.07 3.07
CA ARG A 168 0.33 -3.40 3.26
C ARG A 168 1.15 -4.42 2.46
N ILE A 169 2.33 -4.77 2.98
CA ILE A 169 3.33 -5.59 2.27
C ILE A 169 2.76 -6.94 1.79
N GLY A 170 1.83 -7.54 2.55
CA GLY A 170 1.15 -8.78 2.16
C GLY A 170 0.22 -8.64 0.95
N HIS A 171 -0.18 -7.41 0.61
CA HIS A 171 -0.96 -7.09 -0.57
C HIS A 171 -0.09 -6.47 -1.66
N VAL A 172 1.23 -6.68 -1.70
CA VAL A 172 2.02 -6.20 -2.84
C VAL A 172 2.04 -7.25 -3.95
N LEU A 173 1.70 -6.85 -5.17
CA LEU A 173 1.79 -7.67 -6.37
C LEU A 173 2.77 -7.02 -7.37
N PRO A 174 3.59 -7.80 -8.10
CA PRO A 174 3.80 -9.24 -7.96
C PRO A 174 4.60 -9.60 -6.68
N PRO A 175 4.40 -10.80 -6.09
CA PRO A 175 5.01 -11.19 -4.82
C PRO A 175 6.55 -11.31 -4.88
N HIS A 176 7.11 -11.53 -6.07
CA HIS A 176 8.56 -11.69 -6.30
C HIS A 176 9.19 -10.50 -7.02
N SER A 177 8.75 -9.26 -6.75
CA SER A 177 9.40 -8.09 -7.34
C SER A 177 10.82 -7.90 -6.77
N GLU A 178 11.80 -7.61 -7.64
CA GLU A 178 13.20 -7.41 -7.24
C GLU A 178 13.37 -6.33 -6.16
N LEU A 179 12.50 -5.32 -6.19
CA LEU A 179 12.47 -4.23 -5.20
C LEU A 179 12.09 -4.76 -3.82
N LEU A 180 11.02 -5.57 -3.72
CA LEU A 180 10.63 -6.21 -2.47
C LEU A 180 11.76 -7.12 -1.95
N GLU A 181 12.33 -7.96 -2.80
CA GLU A 181 13.45 -8.83 -2.41
C GLU A 181 14.68 -8.04 -1.94
N GLY A 182 14.96 -6.91 -2.59
CA GLY A 182 16.01 -5.98 -2.17
C GLY A 182 15.77 -5.40 -0.79
N VAL A 183 14.54 -5.02 -0.47
CA VAL A 183 14.14 -4.47 0.84
C VAL A 183 14.18 -5.53 1.94
N PHE A 184 13.72 -6.75 1.66
CA PHE A 184 13.80 -7.87 2.59
C PHE A 184 15.24 -8.28 2.88
N ARG A 185 16.11 -8.35 1.86
CA ARG A 185 17.55 -8.61 2.06
C ARG A 185 18.23 -7.53 2.90
N ARG A 186 17.76 -6.28 2.84
CA ARG A 186 18.24 -5.16 3.65
C ARG A 186 17.58 -5.09 5.03
N GLY A 187 16.60 -5.96 5.31
CA GLY A 187 15.80 -6.00 6.51
C GLY A 187 14.95 -4.75 6.76
N LEU A 188 14.63 -3.98 5.72
CA LEU A 188 13.86 -2.73 5.85
C LEU A 188 12.39 -2.98 6.18
N ALA A 189 11.89 -4.16 5.82
CA ALA A 189 10.59 -4.67 6.19
C ALA A 189 10.70 -6.17 6.49
N ASP A 190 9.79 -6.67 7.32
CA ASP A 190 9.68 -8.09 7.57
C ASP A 190 8.76 -8.72 6.52
N ARG A 191 9.15 -9.89 5.98
CA ARG A 191 8.34 -10.62 4.98
C ARG A 191 6.98 -11.10 5.52
N GLY A 192 6.68 -10.88 6.80
CA GLY A 192 5.69 -11.69 7.50
C GLY A 192 6.09 -13.17 7.46
N MET A 193 5.25 -14.05 8.00
CA MET A 193 5.43 -15.48 7.78
C MET A 193 5.31 -15.77 6.26
N PRO A 194 6.14 -16.63 5.65
CA PRO A 194 6.16 -16.83 4.22
C PRO A 194 4.77 -17.11 3.63
N LEU A 195 4.45 -16.36 2.57
CA LEU A 195 3.46 -16.76 1.58
C LEU A 195 3.97 -18.02 0.90
N ASP A 196 3.68 -19.19 1.49
CA ASP A 196 3.89 -20.48 0.82
C ASP A 196 2.84 -20.65 -0.27
N ILE A 197 2.96 -19.86 -1.34
CA ILE A 197 2.34 -20.17 -2.62
C ILE A 197 3.25 -21.23 -3.28
N GLY A 198 3.28 -22.46 -2.76
CA GLY A 198 3.92 -23.57 -3.48
C GLY A 198 4.56 -24.70 -2.68
N GLU A 199 4.94 -24.54 -1.42
CA GLU A 199 5.66 -25.60 -0.67
C GLU A 199 4.86 -26.15 0.52
N GLY A 200 3.82 -26.95 0.23
CA GLY A 200 3.33 -27.98 1.16
C GLY A 200 2.55 -27.53 2.41
N SER A 201 2.38 -26.24 2.66
CA SER A 201 1.35 -25.76 3.60
C SER A 201 -0.03 -26.02 3.00
N PHE A 202 -0.88 -26.78 3.71
CA PHE A 202 -2.24 -27.10 3.27
C PHE A 202 -3.12 -25.85 3.01
N TYR A 203 -2.70 -24.68 3.49
CA TYR A 203 -3.32 -23.40 3.18
C TYR A 203 -2.26 -22.27 3.20
N PRO A 204 -1.86 -21.70 2.03
CA PRO A 204 -1.03 -20.50 2.00
C PRO A 204 -1.67 -19.43 2.88
N ASN A 205 -0.91 -18.77 3.75
CA ASN A 205 -1.41 -17.54 4.39
C ASN A 205 -1.69 -16.56 3.26
N LEU A 206 -2.98 -16.30 3.00
CA LEU A 206 -3.46 -15.45 1.90
C LEU A 206 -3.82 -14.11 2.53
N PRO A 207 -2.97 -13.07 2.42
CA PRO A 207 -3.18 -11.77 3.07
C PRO A 207 -4.47 -11.08 2.62
N TRP A 208 -5.02 -11.52 1.48
CA TRP A 208 -6.22 -11.02 0.85
C TRP A 208 -7.52 -11.61 1.42
N MET A 209 -7.44 -12.72 2.17
CA MET A 209 -8.62 -13.40 2.71
C MET A 209 -8.58 -13.41 4.23
N ARG A 210 -9.59 -12.79 4.84
CA ARG A 210 -9.76 -12.85 6.29
C ARG A 210 -10.10 -14.26 6.73
N ARG A 211 -9.25 -14.87 7.57
CA ARG A 211 -9.62 -16.08 8.29
C ARG A 211 -10.38 -15.75 9.57
N ARG A 212 -11.24 -16.66 10.01
CA ARG A 212 -11.97 -16.53 11.27
C ARG A 212 -10.93 -16.48 12.39
N GLU A 213 -10.98 -15.43 13.23
CA GLU A 213 -10.13 -15.21 14.43
C GLU A 213 -8.72 -14.64 14.20
N GLU A 214 -8.37 -14.23 12.97
CA GLU A 214 -7.07 -13.60 12.72
C GLU A 214 -7.05 -12.14 13.19
N LYS A 215 -6.24 -11.85 14.22
CA LYS A 215 -6.06 -10.51 14.78
C LYS A 215 -5.21 -9.61 13.89
N ASP A 216 -4.32 -10.21 13.09
CA ASP A 216 -3.33 -9.51 12.27
C ASP A 216 -3.79 -9.35 10.81
N PHE A 217 -5.08 -9.59 10.53
CA PHE A 217 -5.63 -9.43 9.20
C PHE A 217 -5.72 -7.96 8.80
N VAL A 218 -4.95 -7.60 7.77
CA VAL A 218 -5.02 -6.29 7.11
C VAL A 218 -5.95 -6.41 5.90
N ARG A 219 -6.90 -5.50 5.75
CA ARG A 219 -7.80 -5.45 4.58
C ARG A 219 -7.06 -4.88 3.36
N PRO A 220 -7.30 -5.37 2.13
CA PRO A 220 -6.83 -4.69 0.92
C PRO A 220 -7.44 -3.29 0.79
N ARG A 221 -6.75 -2.39 0.07
CA ARG A 221 -7.30 -1.05 -0.25
C ARG A 221 -8.47 -1.16 -1.21
N LEU A 222 -9.39 -0.21 -1.11
CA LEU A 222 -10.56 -0.10 -1.97
C LEU A 222 -10.20 0.63 -3.27
N PHE A 223 -9.31 0.02 -4.04
CA PHE A 223 -8.88 0.51 -5.35
C PHE A 223 -9.24 -0.53 -6.41
N LEU A 224 -10.30 -0.24 -7.19
CA LEU A 224 -10.89 -1.21 -8.13
C LEU A 224 -9.92 -1.68 -9.22
N PRO A 225 -9.15 -0.80 -9.89
CA PRO A 225 -8.15 -1.23 -10.87
C PRO A 225 -7.16 -2.24 -10.29
N TYR A 226 -6.76 -2.04 -9.04
CA TYR A 226 -5.84 -2.96 -8.36
C TYR A 226 -6.49 -4.30 -8.00
N PHE A 227 -7.76 -4.28 -7.63
CA PHE A 227 -8.52 -5.52 -7.44
C PHE A 227 -8.68 -6.31 -8.75
N GLU A 228 -8.94 -5.63 -9.86
CA GLU A 228 -9.03 -6.26 -11.19
C GLU A 228 -7.69 -6.87 -11.61
N GLU A 229 -6.58 -6.16 -11.43
CA GLU A 229 -5.23 -6.68 -11.68
C GLU A 229 -4.93 -7.92 -10.82
N ALA A 230 -5.22 -7.86 -9.52
CA ALA A 230 -5.04 -8.99 -8.62
C ALA A 230 -5.86 -10.22 -9.04
N LYS A 231 -7.07 -10.00 -9.54
CA LYS A 231 -7.94 -11.06 -10.06
C LYS A 231 -7.33 -11.72 -11.30
N VAL A 232 -6.84 -10.93 -12.27
CA VAL A 232 -6.20 -11.45 -13.49
C VAL A 232 -4.97 -12.29 -13.15
N ILE A 233 -4.08 -11.79 -12.28
CA ILE A 233 -2.88 -12.53 -11.85
C ILE A 233 -3.26 -13.88 -11.21
N LEU A 234 -4.33 -13.89 -10.40
CA LEU A 234 -4.79 -15.12 -9.76
C LEU A 234 -5.39 -16.12 -10.77
N GLU A 235 -6.11 -15.63 -11.78
CA GLU A 235 -6.63 -16.45 -12.88
C GLU A 235 -5.48 -17.08 -13.69
N GLU A 236 -4.45 -16.30 -14.05
CA GLU A 236 -3.26 -16.80 -14.75
C GLU A 236 -2.49 -17.86 -13.94
N HIS A 237 -2.30 -17.63 -12.63
CA HIS A 237 -1.65 -18.61 -11.75
C HIS A 237 -2.43 -19.91 -11.66
N LYS A 238 -3.76 -19.85 -11.61
CA LYS A 238 -4.62 -21.03 -11.60
C LYS A 238 -4.51 -21.81 -12.90
N GLU A 239 -4.48 -21.14 -14.05
CA GLU A 239 -4.29 -21.79 -15.35
C GLU A 239 -2.92 -22.46 -15.44
N ALA A 240 -1.86 -21.79 -14.98
CA ALA A 240 -0.51 -22.36 -14.93
C ALA A 240 -0.43 -23.61 -14.03
N GLU A 241 -1.09 -23.60 -12.87
CA GLU A 241 -1.16 -24.76 -11.97
C GLU A 241 -1.91 -25.93 -12.61
N VAL A 242 -3.04 -25.66 -13.27
CA VAL A 242 -3.81 -26.69 -13.99
C VAL A 242 -2.97 -27.31 -15.10
N GLU A 243 -2.25 -26.52 -15.90
CA GLU A 243 -1.38 -27.05 -16.97
C GLU A 243 -0.20 -27.84 -16.39
N LEU A 244 0.35 -27.42 -15.24
CA LEU A 244 1.40 -28.16 -14.54
C LEU A 244 0.89 -29.52 -14.03
N ILE A 245 -0.32 -29.58 -13.47
CA ILE A 245 -0.98 -30.83 -13.07
C ILE A 245 -1.22 -31.71 -14.30
N ARG A 246 -1.73 -31.14 -15.40
CA ARG A 246 -1.94 -31.84 -16.67
C ARG A 246 -0.64 -32.44 -17.21
N HIS A 247 0.45 -31.67 -17.16
CA HIS A 247 1.78 -32.13 -17.56
C HIS A 247 2.27 -33.26 -16.65
N ARG A 248 2.08 -33.16 -15.33
CA ARG A 248 2.42 -34.23 -14.38
C ARG A 248 1.60 -35.50 -14.67
N MET A 249 0.30 -35.39 -14.89
CA MET A 249 -0.57 -36.53 -15.21
C MET A 249 -0.24 -37.19 -16.55
N SER A 250 0.11 -36.41 -17.58
CA SER A 250 0.57 -36.91 -18.88
C SER A 250 1.89 -37.71 -18.76
N ARG A 251 2.83 -37.25 -17.92
CA ARG A 251 4.06 -38.02 -17.64
C ARG A 251 3.78 -39.30 -16.85
N VAL A 252 2.80 -39.29 -15.95
CA VAL A 252 2.40 -40.48 -15.17
C VAL A 252 1.74 -41.54 -16.06
N SER A 253 0.93 -41.16 -17.04
CA SER A 253 0.33 -42.13 -17.97
C SER A 253 1.35 -42.80 -18.89
N HIS A 254 2.45 -42.13 -19.24
CA HIS A 254 3.54 -42.72 -20.04
C HIS A 254 4.50 -43.60 -19.26
N ASN A 255 4.56 -43.46 -17.93
CA ASN A 255 5.46 -44.22 -17.05
C ASN A 255 4.73 -45.24 -16.16
N MET A 256 3.45 -45.52 -16.38
CA MET A 256 2.75 -46.58 -15.67
C MET A 256 3.13 -47.93 -16.30
N PRO A 257 3.92 -48.80 -15.64
CA PRO A 257 4.28 -50.09 -16.21
C PRO A 257 3.03 -50.95 -16.38
N ASP A 258 2.85 -51.49 -17.58
CA ASP A 258 1.70 -52.28 -18.04
C ASP A 258 1.62 -53.69 -17.41
N THR A 259 2.17 -53.84 -16.20
CA THR A 259 2.32 -55.13 -15.50
C THR A 259 1.25 -55.37 -14.43
N LEU A 260 0.34 -54.41 -14.20
CA LEU A 260 -0.78 -54.57 -13.26
C LEU A 260 -1.96 -55.43 -13.81
N TYR A 261 -1.91 -55.88 -15.06
CA TYR A 261 -2.87 -56.82 -15.65
C TYR A 261 -2.42 -58.30 -15.63
N MET A 262 -1.51 -58.68 -14.72
CA MET A 262 -1.15 -60.09 -14.52
C MET A 262 -1.46 -60.60 -13.10
N VAL A 263 -2.67 -60.34 -12.61
CA VAL A 263 -3.27 -61.23 -11.60
C VAL A 263 -4.17 -62.20 -12.35
N GLY A 264 -3.61 -63.35 -12.73
CA GLY A 264 -4.38 -64.46 -13.24
C GLY A 264 -5.47 -64.86 -12.27
N SER A 265 -6.60 -65.32 -12.81
CA SER A 265 -7.71 -65.91 -12.08
C SER A 265 -7.29 -67.18 -11.34
N GLN A 266 -6.53 -67.05 -10.25
CA GLN A 266 -6.29 -68.14 -9.33
C GLN A 266 -7.47 -68.22 -8.36
N LYS A 267 -8.24 -69.30 -8.51
CA LYS A 267 -9.26 -69.76 -7.57
C LYS A 267 -8.69 -69.70 -6.15
N ARG A 268 -9.20 -68.78 -5.33
CA ARG A 268 -8.93 -68.75 -3.89
C ARG A 268 -9.69 -69.91 -3.24
N SER A 269 -9.01 -71.01 -2.97
CA SER A 269 -9.46 -72.04 -2.04
C SER A 269 -8.70 -71.88 -0.73
N HIS A 270 -9.42 -71.53 0.36
CA HIS A 270 -9.04 -71.70 1.77
C HIS A 270 -7.78 -70.92 2.23
N THR A 271 -7.68 -70.28 3.38
CA THR A 271 -8.40 -70.27 4.65
C THR A 271 -7.86 -69.04 5.38
N ALA A 272 -8.71 -68.29 6.08
CA ALA A 272 -8.26 -67.28 7.04
C ALA A 272 -7.45 -67.94 8.17
N PRO A 273 -6.62 -67.17 8.88
CA PRO A 273 -7.04 -66.88 10.24
C PRO A 273 -7.07 -65.38 10.53
N ALA A 274 -8.11 -65.01 11.25
CA ALA A 274 -8.33 -63.70 11.83
C ALA A 274 -7.31 -63.41 12.93
N LEU A 275 -6.85 -62.17 12.99
CA LEU A 275 -6.55 -61.49 14.24
C LEU A 275 -7.29 -60.15 14.26
N PHE A 276 -8.39 -60.16 15.00
CA PHE A 276 -9.09 -59.03 15.64
C PHE A 276 -8.14 -58.27 16.58
N PHE A 277 -8.27 -57.00 17.00
CA PHE A 277 -9.27 -55.90 17.02
C PHE A 277 -8.50 -54.65 17.59
N PRO A 278 -9.10 -53.48 17.94
CA PRO A 278 -10.09 -52.62 17.26
C PRO A 278 -9.67 -51.12 17.28
N ALA A 279 -10.36 -50.28 16.51
CA ALA A 279 -10.52 -48.86 16.83
C ALA A 279 -12.00 -48.48 16.80
N ALA A 280 -12.49 -48.18 18.00
CA ALA A 280 -13.61 -47.31 18.36
C ALA A 280 -14.98 -47.50 17.67
N ALA A 281 -15.90 -48.07 18.46
CA ALA A 281 -17.32 -47.84 18.36
C ALA A 281 -17.72 -46.47 18.95
N ALA A 282 -18.95 -46.07 18.60
CA ALA A 282 -19.80 -44.99 19.13
C ALA A 282 -19.70 -43.64 18.39
N GLY A 283 -20.73 -43.14 17.71
CA GLY A 283 -22.13 -43.58 17.68
C GLY A 283 -22.90 -43.04 16.48
N ARG A 284 -23.80 -43.89 15.98
CA ARG A 284 -24.92 -43.59 15.08
C ARG A 284 -26.08 -42.99 15.87
N LEU A 285 -26.91 -42.19 15.19
CA LEU A 285 -28.38 -42.13 15.18
C LEU A 285 -28.77 -40.79 14.52
N GLU A 286 -29.81 -40.58 13.73
CA GLU A 286 -30.61 -41.37 12.78
C GLU A 286 -31.33 -40.34 11.87
N ARG A 287 -32.04 -40.81 10.83
CA ARG A 287 -32.67 -40.01 9.75
C ARG A 287 -33.88 -39.17 10.15
N ASP A 288 -34.12 -38.17 9.28
CA ASP A 288 -35.35 -37.44 8.93
C ASP A 288 -36.72 -38.04 9.32
N GLU A 289 -37.65 -37.20 9.79
CA GLU A 289 -38.84 -36.74 9.03
C GLU A 289 -39.80 -35.81 9.86
N ARG A 290 -40.25 -34.73 9.22
CA ARG A 290 -41.60 -34.07 9.27
C ARG A 290 -42.13 -33.34 10.53
N SER A 291 -42.39 -32.04 10.30
CA SER A 291 -43.67 -31.30 10.50
C SER A 291 -44.44 -31.36 11.82
N SER A 292 -44.55 -30.23 12.53
CA SER A 292 -45.83 -29.55 12.83
C SER A 292 -45.69 -28.54 13.98
N MET A 293 -46.06 -27.29 13.68
CA MET A 293 -46.84 -26.33 14.48
C MET A 293 -47.18 -26.71 15.95
N ALA A 294 -46.85 -25.83 16.92
CA ALA A 294 -47.77 -25.29 17.96
C ALA A 294 -47.08 -24.43 19.04
N GLN A 295 -47.34 -23.12 18.98
CA GLN A 295 -47.83 -22.21 20.04
C GLN A 295 -47.74 -22.54 21.56
N LYS A 296 -47.47 -21.46 22.33
CA LYS A 296 -47.71 -21.17 23.77
C LYS A 296 -46.69 -21.78 24.75
N PHE A 297 -46.13 -21.09 25.74
CA PHE A 297 -46.47 -19.86 26.47
C PHE A 297 -45.26 -18.92 26.57
#